data_AF-M1A3W6-F1
#
_entry.id   AF-M1A3W6-F1
#
_cell.length_a   1.000
_cell.length_b   1.000
_cell.length_c   1.000
_cell.angle_alpha   90.00
_cell.angle_beta   90.00
_cell.angle_gamma   90.00
#
_symmetry.space_group_name_H-M   'P 1'
#
loop_
_entity.id
_entity.type
_entity.pdbx_description
1 polymer ?
#
loop_
_entity_poly.entity_id
_entity_poly.type
_entity_poly.pdbx_seq_one_letter_code
_entity_poly.pdbx_strand_id
1 'polypeptide(L)'
;MDKAHHELDKAIGRERWVEEEDFSKLPYIDAIIKESFRLHPLGALLPPHYSIEDCNVAGYDIPKGTIVYVNAWSLGRNSKYWDRAEEFIPKRFIENNIDIKGQFRIVAIWFRKEEVPGV
;
A
#
# COMPACT_ATOMS: atom_id res chain seq x y z
N MET A 1 17.25 10.43 4.93
CA MET A 1 16.50 10.65 6.19
C MET A 1 16.32 12.13 6.48
N ASP A 2 17.29 12.99 6.17
CA ASP A 2 17.27 14.44 6.46
C ASP A 2 15.97 15.17 6.06
N LYS A 3 15.38 14.83 4.90
CA LYS A 3 14.10 15.40 4.46
C LYS A 3 12.94 15.12 5.41
N ALA A 4 12.87 13.93 5.99
CA ALA A 4 11.80 13.54 6.92
C ALA A 4 11.98 14.26 8.27
N HIS A 5 13.21 14.34 8.77
CA HIS A 5 13.51 15.12 9.98
C HIS A 5 13.18 16.60 9.79
N HIS A 6 13.53 17.17 8.63
CA HIS A 6 13.20 18.56 8.32
C HIS A 6 11.67 18.80 8.25
N GLU A 7 10.91 17.86 7.67
CA GLU A 7 9.45 17.93 7.66
C GLU A 7 8.87 17.91 9.08
N LEU A 8 9.33 17.00 9.95
CA LEU A 8 8.93 16.94 11.36
C LEU A 8 9.26 18.22 12.12
N ASP A 9 10.51 18.67 12.03
CA ASP A 9 10.98 19.87 12.72
C ASP A 9 10.18 21.11 12.27
N LYS A 10 9.78 21.16 11.00
CA LYS A 10 9.00 22.28 10.44
C LYS A 10 7.52 22.23 10.79
N ALA A 11 6.90 21.04 10.75
CA ALA A 11 5.45 20.89 10.93
C ALA A 11 5.02 20.79 12.40
N ILE A 12 5.87 20.19 13.24
CA ILE A 12 5.54 19.85 14.64
C ILE A 12 6.49 20.56 15.61
N GLY A 13 7.77 20.71 15.24
CA GLY A 13 8.80 21.20 16.15
C GLY A 13 9.30 20.11 17.09
N ARG A 14 10.02 20.51 18.15
CA ARG A 14 10.70 19.58 19.08
C ARG A 14 10.17 19.61 20.52
N GLU A 15 9.13 20.39 20.78
CA GLU A 15 8.62 20.63 22.14
C GLU A 15 7.52 19.65 22.56
N ARG A 16 6.97 18.86 21.62
CA ARG A 16 5.91 17.90 21.88
C ARG A 16 6.05 16.64 21.03
N TRP A 17 5.32 15.60 21.44
CA TRP A 17 5.18 14.37 20.66
C TRP A 17 4.27 14.56 19.46
N VAL A 18 4.45 13.71 18.45
CA VAL A 18 3.59 13.63 17.27
C VAL A 18 2.25 13.01 17.66
N GLU A 19 1.16 13.62 17.21
CA GLU A 19 -0.21 13.13 17.39
C GLU A 19 -0.80 12.68 16.05
N GLU A 20 -1.91 11.94 16.07
CA GLU A 20 -2.50 11.37 14.84
C GLU A 20 -2.98 12.46 13.88
N GLU A 21 -3.52 13.55 14.41
CA GLU A 21 -4.06 14.69 13.67
C GLU A 21 -2.97 15.40 12.85
N ASP A 22 -1.72 15.30 13.27
CA ASP A 22 -0.57 15.89 12.57
C ASP A 22 -0.20 15.15 11.30
N PHE A 23 -0.65 13.90 11.11
CA PHE A 23 -0.29 13.10 9.96
C PHE A 23 -0.64 13.78 8.62
N SER A 24 -1.74 14.55 8.61
CA SER A 24 -2.15 15.38 7.46
C SER A 24 -1.11 16.44 7.05
N LYS A 25 -0.20 16.82 7.95
CA LYS A 25 0.87 17.81 7.75
C LYS A 25 2.21 17.17 7.38
N LEU A 26 2.29 15.84 7.30
CA LEU A 26 3.53 15.08 7.09
C LEU A 26 3.51 14.28 5.77
N PRO A 27 3.34 14.93 4.60
CA PRO A 27 3.20 14.22 3.33
C PRO A 27 4.43 13.42 2.90
N TYR A 28 5.65 13.82 3.30
CA TYR A 28 6.86 13.09 2.98
C TYR A 28 7.01 11.83 3.85
N ILE A 29 6.65 11.89 5.12
CA ILE A 29 6.58 10.70 5.98
C ILE A 29 5.51 9.73 5.49
N ASP A 30 4.31 10.23 5.13
CA ASP A 30 3.27 9.40 4.52
C ASP A 30 3.78 8.71 3.24
N ALA A 31 4.51 9.43 2.40
CA ALA A 31 5.15 8.88 1.20
C ALA A 31 6.22 7.81 1.53
N ILE A 32 7.00 7.97 2.60
CA ILE A 32 7.96 6.97 3.09
C ILE A 32 7.22 5.70 3.53
N ILE A 33 6.13 5.82 4.27
CA ILE A 33 5.33 4.69 4.75
C ILE A 33 4.77 3.93 3.55
N LYS A 34 4.17 4.64 2.58
CA LYS A 34 3.64 4.06 1.34
C LYS A 34 4.71 3.30 0.54
N GLU A 35 5.88 3.90 0.34
CA GLU A 35 6.99 3.27 -0.39
C GLU A 35 7.57 2.07 0.37
N SER A 36 7.58 2.12 1.71
CA SER A 36 8.00 1.00 2.55
C SER A 36 7.06 -0.18 2.38
N PHE A 37 5.74 0.03 2.42
CA PHE A 37 4.77 -1.05 2.20
C PHE A 37 4.76 -1.58 0.76
N ARG A 38 5.05 -0.75 -0.24
CA ARG A 38 5.20 -1.19 -1.64
C ARG A 38 6.33 -2.21 -1.78
N LEU A 39 7.51 -1.90 -1.23
CA LEU A 39 8.70 -2.76 -1.32
C LEU A 39 8.69 -3.88 -0.29
N HIS A 40 8.14 -3.66 0.89
CA HIS A 40 8.15 -4.59 2.01
C HIS A 40 6.72 -4.77 2.54
N PRO A 41 5.84 -5.42 1.75
CA PRO A 41 4.51 -5.73 2.24
C PRO A 41 4.59 -6.69 3.43
N LEU A 42 3.63 -6.60 4.37
CA LEU A 42 3.57 -7.47 5.55
C LEU A 42 3.51 -8.97 5.18
N GLY A 43 2.90 -9.28 4.04
CA GLY A 43 2.90 -10.61 3.44
C GLY A 43 3.15 -10.53 1.94
N ALA A 44 4.00 -11.41 1.41
CA ALA A 44 4.28 -11.47 -0.02
C ALA A 44 3.04 -11.89 -0.83
N LEU A 45 2.26 -12.81 -0.28
CA LEU A 45 0.95 -13.22 -0.77
C LEU A 45 -0.10 -12.70 0.20
N LEU A 46 -1.17 -12.09 -0.34
CA LEU A 46 -2.33 -11.77 0.47
C LEU A 46 -3.06 -13.06 0.88
N PRO A 47 -3.87 -13.02 1.96
CA PRO A 47 -4.66 -14.15 2.40
C PRO A 47 -5.51 -14.74 1.26
N PRO A 48 -5.70 -16.08 1.27
CA PRO A 48 -6.35 -16.77 0.17
C PRO A 48 -7.80 -16.30 0.01
N HIS A 49 -8.19 -16.04 -1.22
CA HIS A 49 -9.58 -15.87 -1.62
C HIS A 49 -10.06 -17.11 -2.38
N TYR A 50 -11.37 -17.21 -2.60
CA TYR A 50 -11.99 -18.31 -3.33
C TYR A 50 -12.92 -17.78 -4.41
N SER A 51 -12.92 -18.43 -5.58
CA SER A 51 -13.91 -18.12 -6.61
C SER A 51 -15.31 -18.52 -6.15
N ILE A 52 -16.26 -17.59 -6.19
CA ILE A 52 -17.64 -17.80 -5.70
C ILE A 52 -18.48 -18.57 -6.73
N GLU A 53 -18.11 -18.46 -8.01
CA GLU A 53 -18.73 -19.10 -9.16
C GLU A 53 -17.68 -19.43 -10.23
N ASP A 54 -18.08 -20.17 -11.25
CA ASP A 54 -17.24 -20.39 -12.42
C ASP A 54 -17.08 -19.04 -13.16
N CYS A 55 -15.84 -18.64 -13.46
CA CYS A 55 -15.57 -17.38 -14.13
C CYS A 55 -14.43 -17.49 -15.14
N ASN A 56 -14.36 -16.58 -16.11
CA ASN A 56 -13.24 -16.47 -17.04
C ASN A 56 -12.40 -15.23 -16.71
N VAL A 57 -11.10 -15.40 -16.52
CA VAL A 57 -10.17 -14.31 -16.22
C VAL A 57 -8.98 -14.39 -17.16
N ALA A 58 -8.72 -13.31 -17.90
CA ALA A 58 -7.64 -13.23 -18.89
C ALA A 58 -7.63 -14.39 -19.90
N GLY A 59 -8.81 -14.93 -20.25
CA GLY A 59 -8.96 -16.05 -21.17
C GLY A 59 -8.90 -17.43 -20.52
N TYR A 60 -8.70 -17.52 -19.20
CA TYR A 60 -8.65 -18.78 -18.45
C TYR A 60 -9.97 -19.04 -17.71
N ASP A 61 -10.48 -20.26 -17.82
CA ASP A 61 -11.65 -20.70 -17.05
C ASP A 61 -11.23 -21.11 -15.63
N ILE A 62 -11.83 -20.47 -14.63
CA ILE A 62 -11.59 -20.66 -13.21
C ILE A 62 -12.85 -21.24 -12.58
N PRO A 63 -12.85 -22.53 -12.18
CA PRO A 63 -13.98 -23.14 -11.52
C PRO A 63 -14.27 -22.51 -10.15
N LYS A 64 -15.53 -22.59 -9.73
CA LYS A 64 -15.99 -22.28 -8.39
C LYS A 64 -15.16 -23.04 -7.34
N GLY A 65 -14.78 -22.34 -6.27
CA GLY A 65 -13.99 -22.89 -5.17
C GLY A 65 -12.48 -22.87 -5.41
N THR A 66 -12.00 -22.42 -6.58
CA THR A 66 -10.56 -22.26 -6.82
C THR A 66 -9.96 -21.25 -5.84
N ILE A 67 -8.83 -21.63 -5.22
CA ILE A 67 -8.05 -20.74 -4.34
C ILE A 67 -7.29 -19.73 -5.19
N VAL A 68 -7.45 -18.46 -4.85
CA VAL A 68 -6.79 -17.34 -5.54
C VAL A 68 -5.88 -16.63 -4.55
N TYR A 69 -4.61 -16.52 -4.93
CA TYR A 69 -3.62 -15.71 -4.21
C TYR A 69 -3.30 -14.45 -5.00
N VAL A 70 -3.24 -13.31 -4.31
CA VAL A 70 -2.71 -12.07 -4.89
C VAL A 70 -1.28 -11.89 -4.42
N ASN A 71 -0.35 -11.86 -5.38
CA ASN A 71 1.07 -11.65 -5.11
C ASN A 71 1.38 -10.15 -4.96
N ALA A 72 1.20 -9.64 -3.75
CA ALA A 72 1.49 -8.25 -3.40
C ALA A 72 2.96 -7.89 -3.62
N TRP A 73 3.89 -8.80 -3.34
CA TRP A 73 5.33 -8.59 -3.53
C TRP A 73 5.67 -8.31 -5.00
N SER A 74 5.11 -9.10 -5.92
CA SER A 74 5.33 -8.94 -7.36
C SER A 74 4.62 -7.69 -7.89
N LEU A 75 3.42 -7.38 -7.38
CA LEU A 75 2.67 -6.19 -7.77
C LEU A 75 3.44 -4.90 -7.42
N GLY A 76 4.04 -4.86 -6.24
CA GLY A 76 4.86 -3.74 -5.79
C GLY A 76 6.13 -3.55 -6.61
N ARG A 77 6.67 -4.60 -7.25
CA ARG A 77 7.94 -4.60 -8.00
C ARG A 77 7.79 -4.65 -9.52
N ASN A 78 6.57 -4.59 -10.02
CA ASN A 78 6.34 -4.72 -11.45
C ASN A 78 6.82 -3.46 -12.19
N SER A 79 7.87 -3.58 -12.99
CA SER A 79 8.48 -2.50 -13.78
C SER A 79 7.56 -1.88 -14.83
N LYS A 80 6.47 -2.58 -15.20
CA LYS A 80 5.42 -2.01 -16.06
C LYS A 80 4.67 -0.86 -15.37
N TYR A 81 4.55 -0.90 -14.05
CA TYR A 81 3.78 0.06 -13.26
C TYR A 81 4.66 0.98 -12.41
N TRP A 82 5.88 0.53 -12.08
CA TRP A 82 6.80 1.28 -11.22
C TRP A 82 8.12 1.55 -11.96
N ASP A 83 8.42 2.82 -12.24
CA ASP A 83 9.76 3.22 -12.66
C ASP A 83 10.77 2.89 -11.56
N ARG A 84 11.90 2.28 -11.94
CA ARG A 84 12.93 1.80 -11.02
C ARG A 84 12.30 1.03 -9.85
N ALA A 85 11.56 -0.03 -10.18
CA ALA A 85 10.68 -0.72 -9.25
C ALA A 85 11.36 -1.29 -8.01
N GLU A 86 12.65 -1.64 -8.08
CA GLU A 86 13.41 -2.13 -6.92
C GLU A 86 14.00 -1.01 -6.06
N GLU A 87 14.00 0.24 -6.54
CA GLU A 87 14.55 1.38 -5.79
C GLU A 87 13.52 1.98 -4.83
N PHE A 88 13.97 2.31 -3.63
CA PHE A 88 13.18 3.02 -2.62
C PHE A 88 13.16 4.53 -2.92
N ILE A 89 12.05 5.01 -3.49
CA ILE A 89 11.88 6.40 -3.94
C ILE A 89 10.54 6.96 -3.43
N PRO A 90 10.47 7.47 -2.18
CA PRO A 90 9.23 7.99 -1.59
C PRO A 90 8.56 9.10 -2.41
N LYS A 91 9.37 9.95 -3.06
CA LYS A 91 8.90 11.12 -3.82
C LYS A 91 7.82 10.77 -4.87
N ARG A 92 7.81 9.53 -5.38
CA ARG A 92 6.83 9.06 -6.37
C ARG A 92 5.38 9.14 -5.86
N PHE A 93 5.15 9.01 -4.56
CA PHE A 93 3.81 9.11 -3.95
C PHE A 93 3.34 10.56 -3.75
N ILE A 94 4.27 11.51 -3.76
CA ILE A 94 3.97 12.95 -3.67
C ILE A 94 3.64 13.50 -5.05
N GLU A 95 4.45 13.15 -6.05
CA GLU A 95 4.36 13.70 -7.40
C GLU A 95 3.17 13.17 -8.19
N ASN A 96 2.82 11.90 -8.00
CA ASN A 96 1.81 11.22 -8.82
C ASN A 96 0.42 11.17 -8.17
N ASN A 97 0.24 11.80 -7.00
CA ASN A 97 -0.98 11.69 -6.16
C ASN A 97 -1.52 10.25 -6.11
N ILE A 98 -0.61 9.28 -6.00
CA ILE A 98 -0.96 7.86 -5.99
C ILE A 98 -1.57 7.58 -4.64
N ASP A 99 -2.90 7.55 -4.62
CA ASP A 99 -3.62 7.04 -3.47
C ASP A 99 -3.40 5.51 -3.41
N ILE A 100 -2.92 5.04 -2.25
CA ILE A 100 -2.84 3.60 -1.93
C ILE A 100 -4.21 2.95 -2.04
N LYS A 101 -5.31 3.72 -1.91
CA LYS A 101 -6.68 3.24 -2.16
C LYS A 101 -6.95 2.91 -3.63
N GLY A 102 -6.18 3.46 -4.58
CA GLY A 102 -6.35 3.24 -6.03
C GLY A 102 -5.49 2.11 -6.59
N GLN A 103 -4.18 2.10 -6.29
CA GLN A 103 -3.24 1.09 -6.80
C GLN A 103 -3.08 -0.14 -5.90
N PHE A 104 -3.27 0.02 -4.58
CA PHE A 104 -3.36 -1.08 -3.61
C PHE A 104 -4.77 -1.18 -3.04
N ARG A 105 -5.75 -0.93 -3.90
CA ARG A 105 -7.15 -1.14 -3.60
C ARG A 105 -7.39 -2.53 -3.02
N ILE A 106 -6.57 -3.52 -3.40
CA ILE A 106 -6.63 -4.89 -2.87
C ILE A 106 -6.26 -4.96 -1.36
N VAL A 107 -5.25 -4.21 -0.90
CA VAL A 107 -4.90 -4.13 0.54
C VAL A 107 -5.96 -3.33 1.31
N ALA A 108 -6.44 -2.22 0.73
CA ALA A 108 -7.50 -1.40 1.34
C ALA A 108 -8.87 -2.13 1.38
N ILE A 109 -9.20 -2.95 0.37
CA ILE A 109 -10.38 -3.81 0.36
C ILE A 109 -10.24 -4.91 1.44
N TRP A 110 -9.03 -5.39 1.71
CA TRP A 110 -8.75 -6.36 2.76
C TRP A 110 -9.14 -5.80 4.14
N PHE A 111 -8.69 -4.58 4.47
CA PHE A 111 -9.13 -3.89 5.70
C PHE A 111 -10.62 -3.51 5.71
N ARG A 112 -11.29 -3.44 4.55
CA ARG A 112 -12.70 -3.02 4.46
C ARG A 112 -13.69 -4.18 4.50
N LYS A 113 -13.28 -5.41 4.15
CA LYS A 113 -14.14 -6.59 4.25
C LYS A 113 -14.02 -7.33 5.58
N GLU A 114 -12.94 -7.11 6.31
CA GLU A 114 -12.84 -7.46 7.73
C GLU A 114 -12.97 -6.19 8.57
N GLU A 115 -14.20 -5.66 8.68
CA GLU A 115 -14.55 -4.91 9.90
C GLU A 115 -14.34 -5.88 11.06
N VAL A 116 -13.23 -5.70 11.77
CA VAL A 116 -12.97 -6.40 13.03
C VAL A 116 -14.06 -5.93 13.99
N PRO A 117 -14.96 -6.81 14.49
CA PRO A 117 -15.95 -6.38 15.46
C PRO A 117 -15.20 -5.97 16.73
N GLY A 118 -15.16 -4.66 17.03
CA GLY A 118 -14.66 -4.15 18.30
C GLY A 118 -13.35 -3.36 18.28
N VAL A 119 -12.99 -2.72 17.16
CA VAL A 119 -12.07 -1.56 17.17
C VAL A 119 -12.82 -0.32 16.72
#